data_AF-A0A6P3DKZ1-F1
#
_entry.id   AF-A0A6P3DKZ1-F1
#
_cell.length_a   1.000
_cell.length_b   1.000
_cell.length_c   1.000
_cell.angle_alpha   90.00
_cell.angle_beta   90.00
_cell.angle_gamma   90.00
#
_symmetry.space_group_name_H-M   'P 1'
#
loop_
_entity.id
_entity.type
_entity.pdbx_description
1 polymer ?
#
loop_
_entity_poly.entity_id
_entity_poly.type
_entity_poly.pdbx_seq_one_letter_code
_entity_poly.pdbx_strand_id
1 'polypeptide(L)'
;MALLYRFAQLPDSSSTRVFSFVVTRSVVRDPERDVTSKELVCGFQRWSVAFSRGNKVLGAYLVWRGASRNLRVYVDFTFTLLNREHFSMNEGFSGKRVKFTYEAPAQGNRNYIPVSDLYSRNFADTNGEFQLELSMANVRTVYMTDLKMPSSTFPAGQSKSNKLETDYFAFGGFDWNLVIYPNGNKELEGYRGHDSGISVYLMRMSGFDHRCRVRYSVALGEGDRRIDSGQIEDLSDAERCGFGWHTRVRWSEIAHKGVVRVSLEMVEARTICEVAVQARGPSVLPATPCYDRDKQAWMIRADLHSDTVRLHLVYKDIHNVPRNHLRYVSWSAYLLRDEEPSTVAISLPGAPFSRYYAQESADEGIIMETNLDTNEVKENHCPFLTDKGQLRIRLEWNESHLLFQATYHKYDDVCRIHNQQMRREIASLQAENYSLERQLFSYQKSLAYTQAQQQQQQQHQNQPHHGGHQAHLERSASTDTEYA
;
A
#
# COMPACT_ATOMS: atom_id res chain seq x y z
N MET A 1 -4.77 19.35 -18.59
CA MET A 1 -4.25 18.01 -18.29
C MET A 1 -3.90 17.99 -16.82
N ALA A 2 -4.03 16.84 -16.16
CA ALA A 2 -3.55 16.66 -14.80
C ALA A 2 -2.28 15.80 -14.84
N LEU A 3 -1.17 16.40 -14.44
CA LEU A 3 0.16 15.80 -14.53
C LEU A 3 0.55 15.31 -13.13
N LEU A 4 0.72 14.01 -12.95
CA LEU A 4 1.20 13.45 -11.68
C LEU A 4 2.60 13.99 -11.41
N TYR A 5 2.76 14.79 -10.38
CA TYR A 5 3.94 15.62 -10.12
C TYR A 5 4.83 15.03 -9.01
N ARG A 6 4.21 14.60 -7.90
CA ARG A 6 4.90 13.95 -6.78
C ARG A 6 4.07 12.78 -6.27
N PHE A 7 4.77 11.86 -5.61
CA PHE A 7 4.20 10.68 -5.00
C PHE A 7 4.86 10.47 -3.63
N ALA A 8 4.06 10.08 -2.64
CA ALA A 8 4.56 9.67 -1.34
C ALA A 8 3.75 8.47 -0.82
N GLN A 9 4.45 7.54 -0.17
CA GLN A 9 3.84 6.46 0.60
C GLN A 9 4.03 6.76 2.09
N LEU A 10 2.95 6.74 2.86
CA LEU A 10 3.02 6.92 4.31
C LEU A 10 3.22 5.57 5.01
N PRO A 11 4.07 5.51 6.05
CA PRO A 11 4.30 4.30 6.82
C PRO A 11 3.19 4.10 7.88
N ASP A 12 1.93 4.02 7.43
CA ASP A 12 0.78 3.83 8.28
C ASP A 12 0.11 2.46 8.05
N SER A 13 -0.75 2.05 9.00
CA SER A 13 -1.47 0.77 8.91
C SER A 13 -2.48 0.74 7.76
N SER A 14 -2.94 1.91 7.32
CA SER A 14 -3.91 2.05 6.23
C SER A 14 -3.27 2.01 4.85
N SER A 15 -1.93 1.94 4.79
CA SER A 15 -1.19 1.88 3.55
C SER A 15 -1.54 3.10 2.67
N THR A 16 -1.40 4.30 3.22
CA THR A 16 -1.79 5.54 2.55
C THR A 16 -0.78 5.93 1.46
N ARG A 17 -1.30 6.26 0.28
CA ARG A 17 -0.57 6.83 -0.85
C ARG A 17 -1.07 8.23 -1.12
N VAL A 18 -0.14 9.15 -1.34
CA VAL A 18 -0.44 10.56 -1.66
C VAL A 18 0.11 10.88 -3.04
N PHE A 19 -0.78 11.29 -3.93
CA PHE A 19 -0.49 11.67 -5.31
C PHE A 19 -0.73 13.16 -5.48
N SER A 20 0.30 13.94 -5.77
CA SER A 20 0.17 15.38 -6.05
C SER A 20 0.17 15.61 -7.55
N PHE A 21 -0.78 16.39 -8.05
CA PHE A 21 -0.94 16.72 -9.46
C PHE A 21 -0.74 18.21 -9.68
N VAL A 22 -0.08 18.56 -10.79
CA VAL A 22 -0.17 19.89 -11.38
C VAL A 22 -1.24 19.86 -12.45
N VAL A 23 -2.28 20.67 -12.27
CA VAL A 23 -3.44 20.72 -13.14
C VAL A 23 -3.34 21.96 -14.02
N THR A 24 -3.27 21.76 -15.33
CA THR A 24 -3.06 22.87 -16.27
C THR A 24 -4.36 23.60 -16.61
N ARG A 25 -4.25 24.88 -17.00
CA ARG A 25 -5.38 25.77 -17.35
C ARG A 25 -6.38 25.20 -18.38
N SER A 26 -5.97 24.19 -19.15
CA SER A 26 -6.87 23.52 -20.10
C SER A 26 -8.11 22.92 -19.41
N VAL A 27 -7.98 22.48 -18.15
CA VAL A 27 -9.12 21.95 -17.35
C VAL A 27 -10.21 23.00 -17.15
N VAL A 28 -9.82 24.26 -17.01
CA VAL A 28 -10.77 25.34 -16.74
C VAL A 28 -11.17 26.09 -17.99
N ARG A 29 -10.51 25.89 -19.15
CA ARG A 29 -10.79 26.65 -20.38
C ARG A 29 -11.87 26.00 -21.25
N ASP A 30 -11.87 24.69 -21.37
CA ASP A 30 -12.71 23.95 -22.31
C ASP A 30 -13.83 23.20 -21.56
N PRO A 31 -15.08 23.72 -21.56
CA PRO A 31 -16.17 23.12 -20.80
C PRO A 31 -16.73 21.84 -21.43
N GLU A 32 -16.46 21.55 -22.70
CA GLU A 32 -16.99 20.37 -23.39
C GLU A 32 -16.07 19.15 -23.28
N ARG A 33 -14.84 19.34 -22.77
CA ARG A 33 -13.84 18.29 -22.70
C ARG A 33 -13.46 17.96 -21.27
N ASP A 34 -13.87 16.76 -20.84
CA ASP A 34 -13.34 16.17 -19.63
C ASP A 34 -11.82 15.95 -19.75
N VAL A 35 -11.11 16.32 -18.70
CA VAL A 35 -9.65 16.16 -18.65
C VAL A 35 -9.30 15.07 -17.66
N THR A 36 -8.52 14.10 -18.11
CA THR A 36 -8.05 12.99 -17.28
C THR A 36 -6.53 13.02 -17.11
N SER A 37 -6.06 12.55 -15.97
CA SER A 37 -4.64 12.23 -15.77
C SER A 37 -4.23 10.99 -16.58
N LYS A 38 -2.92 10.74 -16.68
CA LYS A 38 -2.42 9.40 -17.00
C LYS A 38 -2.84 8.41 -15.90
N GLU A 39 -2.85 7.12 -16.23
CA GLU A 39 -3.14 6.07 -15.26
C GLU A 39 -2.07 6.05 -14.16
N LEU A 40 -2.51 5.86 -12.93
CA LEU A 40 -1.69 5.61 -11.75
C LEU A 40 -2.10 4.28 -11.13
N VAL A 41 -1.21 3.68 -10.36
CA VAL A 41 -1.47 2.41 -9.68
C VAL A 41 -1.55 2.65 -8.17
N CYS A 42 -2.58 2.12 -7.52
CA CYS A 42 -2.71 2.13 -6.07
C CYS A 42 -3.50 0.90 -5.63
N GLY A 43 -2.98 0.16 -4.64
CA GLY A 43 -3.60 -1.09 -4.17
C GLY A 43 -3.81 -2.13 -5.26
N PHE A 44 -2.80 -2.30 -6.15
CA PHE A 44 -2.83 -3.22 -7.30
C PHE A 44 -3.94 -2.95 -8.34
N GLN A 45 -4.58 -1.78 -8.24
CA GLN A 45 -5.60 -1.31 -9.16
C GLN A 45 -5.13 -0.10 -9.96
N ARG A 46 -5.66 0.07 -11.17
CA ARG A 46 -5.37 1.21 -12.05
C ARG A 46 -6.43 2.28 -11.90
N TRP A 47 -5.98 3.51 -11.74
CA TRP A 47 -6.82 4.68 -11.46
C TRP A 47 -6.45 5.84 -12.37
N SER A 48 -7.35 6.80 -12.51
CA SER A 48 -7.04 8.13 -13.05
C SER A 48 -7.85 9.18 -12.32
N VAL A 49 -7.33 10.40 -12.26
CA VAL A 49 -8.09 11.57 -11.82
C VAL A 49 -8.74 12.22 -13.04
N ALA A 50 -10.04 12.45 -12.97
CA ALA A 50 -10.81 13.13 -14.00
C ALA A 50 -11.37 14.45 -13.48
N PHE A 51 -11.45 15.44 -14.36
CA PHE A 51 -12.05 16.74 -14.10
C PHE A 51 -13.15 16.99 -15.12
N SER A 52 -14.30 17.43 -14.63
CA SER A 52 -15.40 17.91 -15.47
C SER A 52 -15.67 19.37 -15.17
N ARG A 53 -16.10 20.15 -16.15
CA ARG A 53 -16.55 21.53 -15.93
C ARG A 53 -18.02 21.66 -16.35
N GLY A 54 -18.89 21.95 -15.38
CA GLY A 54 -20.31 22.22 -15.62
C GLY A 54 -20.74 23.51 -14.93
N ASN A 55 -21.52 24.37 -15.60
CA ASN A 55 -22.08 25.59 -15.01
C ASN A 55 -21.05 26.49 -14.27
N LYS A 56 -19.83 26.63 -14.84
CA LYS A 56 -18.70 27.38 -14.23
C LYS A 56 -18.20 26.80 -12.90
N VAL A 57 -18.54 25.57 -12.58
CA VAL A 57 -18.04 24.81 -11.43
C VAL A 57 -17.13 23.69 -11.95
N LEU A 58 -16.01 23.51 -11.26
CA LEU A 58 -15.09 22.41 -11.47
C LEU A 58 -15.53 21.23 -10.61
N GLY A 59 -15.59 20.05 -11.22
CA GLY A 59 -15.72 18.76 -10.53
C GLY A 59 -14.44 17.95 -10.64
N ALA A 60 -14.20 17.09 -9.65
CA ALA A 60 -13.07 16.17 -9.61
C ALA A 60 -13.54 14.76 -9.23
N TYR A 61 -13.00 13.75 -9.90
CA TYR A 61 -13.39 12.35 -9.74
C TYR A 61 -12.18 11.43 -9.73
N LEU A 62 -12.23 10.44 -8.86
CA LEU A 62 -11.40 9.25 -8.95
C LEU A 62 -12.10 8.25 -9.87
N VAL A 63 -11.38 7.76 -10.88
CA VAL A 63 -11.92 6.84 -11.88
C VAL A 63 -11.10 5.55 -11.86
N TRP A 64 -11.77 4.43 -11.60
CA TRP A 64 -11.20 3.08 -11.67
C TRP A 64 -11.14 2.61 -13.12
N ARG A 65 -9.95 2.23 -13.59
CA ARG A 65 -9.68 1.81 -14.98
C ARG A 65 -9.69 0.30 -15.18
N GLY A 66 -9.69 -0.47 -14.10
CA GLY A 66 -9.72 -1.94 -14.12
C GLY A 66 -11.10 -2.55 -13.94
N ALA A 67 -12.17 -1.78 -14.17
CA ALA A 67 -13.52 -2.20 -13.84
C ALA A 67 -13.97 -3.43 -14.67
N SER A 68 -14.31 -4.52 -13.98
CA SER A 68 -14.86 -5.73 -14.59
C SER A 68 -16.12 -6.18 -13.87
N ARG A 69 -16.97 -6.96 -14.57
CA ARG A 69 -18.16 -7.56 -13.95
C ARG A 69 -17.74 -8.38 -12.74
N ASN A 70 -18.60 -8.43 -11.72
CA ASN A 70 -18.38 -9.17 -10.47
C ASN A 70 -17.23 -8.68 -9.59
N LEU A 71 -16.36 -7.80 -10.07
CA LEU A 71 -15.29 -7.19 -9.30
C LEU A 71 -15.75 -5.87 -8.66
N ARG A 72 -15.32 -5.66 -7.42
CA ARG A 72 -15.64 -4.47 -6.62
C ARG A 72 -14.37 -3.99 -5.93
N VAL A 73 -14.18 -2.68 -5.90
CA VAL A 73 -13.06 -2.07 -5.18
C VAL A 73 -13.60 -1.08 -4.16
N TYR A 74 -13.07 -1.14 -2.95
CA TYR A 74 -13.39 -0.21 -1.87
C TYR A 74 -12.15 0.63 -1.56
N VAL A 75 -12.31 1.95 -1.43
CA VAL A 75 -11.19 2.87 -1.19
C VAL A 75 -11.62 3.96 -0.21
N ASP A 76 -10.72 4.31 0.70
CA ASP A 76 -10.75 5.60 1.41
C ASP A 76 -9.96 6.60 0.57
N PHE A 77 -10.57 7.71 0.16
CA PHE A 77 -9.85 8.74 -0.58
C PHE A 77 -10.18 10.15 -0.09
N THR A 78 -9.25 11.06 -0.31
CA THR A 78 -9.41 12.50 -0.08
C THR A 78 -8.81 13.27 -1.26
N PHE A 79 -9.60 14.16 -1.84
CA PHE A 79 -9.09 15.19 -2.76
C PHE A 79 -8.89 16.49 -1.99
N THR A 80 -7.74 17.12 -2.19
CA THR A 80 -7.38 18.39 -1.55
C THR A 80 -6.78 19.34 -2.59
N LEU A 81 -7.43 20.46 -2.81
CA LEU A 81 -6.94 21.57 -3.60
C LEU A 81 -6.03 22.41 -2.71
N LEU A 82 -4.76 22.53 -3.11
CA LEU A 82 -3.76 23.22 -2.31
C LEU A 82 -3.83 24.73 -2.58
N ASN A 83 -4.10 25.49 -1.53
CA ASN A 83 -3.94 26.93 -1.55
C ASN A 83 -2.46 27.28 -1.71
N ARG A 84 -2.13 28.38 -2.39
CA ARG A 84 -0.73 28.75 -2.62
C ARG A 84 -0.10 29.51 -1.44
N GLU A 85 -0.91 30.01 -0.52
CA GLU A 85 -0.47 30.90 0.56
C GLU A 85 -0.52 30.24 1.94
N HIS A 86 -1.61 29.52 2.26
CA HIS A 86 -1.78 28.96 3.60
C HIS A 86 -2.55 27.64 3.61
N PHE A 87 -2.05 26.65 4.37
CA PHE A 87 -2.62 25.30 4.39
C PHE A 87 -4.06 25.24 4.93
N SER A 88 -4.43 26.14 5.85
CA SER A 88 -5.79 26.21 6.42
C SER A 88 -6.85 26.63 5.39
N MET A 89 -6.42 27.19 4.25
CA MET A 89 -7.29 27.60 3.15
C MET A 89 -7.44 26.52 2.09
N ASN A 90 -6.81 25.35 2.28
CA ASN A 90 -7.00 24.20 1.41
C ASN A 90 -8.48 23.79 1.38
N GLU A 91 -8.96 23.35 0.22
CA GLU A 91 -10.34 22.91 0.04
C GLU A 91 -10.34 21.44 -0.35
N GLY A 92 -11.19 20.64 0.28
CA GLY A 92 -11.15 19.21 0.04
C GLY A 92 -12.47 18.50 0.29
N PHE A 93 -12.56 17.30 -0.26
CA PHE A 93 -13.64 16.37 0.04
C PHE A 93 -13.07 14.96 0.14
N SER A 94 -13.72 14.13 0.94
CA SER A 94 -13.28 12.77 1.19
C SER A 94 -14.44 11.78 1.14
N GLY A 95 -14.09 10.52 0.94
CA GLY A 95 -15.01 9.40 1.01
C GLY A 95 -14.35 8.24 1.73
N LYS A 96 -15.08 7.59 2.64
CA LYS A 96 -14.63 6.42 3.38
C LYS A 96 -15.33 5.16 2.87
N ARG A 97 -14.57 4.12 2.57
CA ARG A 97 -15.01 2.82 2.04
C ARG A 97 -15.89 2.99 0.79
N VAL A 98 -15.53 3.93 -0.06
CA VAL A 98 -16.27 4.23 -1.29
C VAL A 98 -16.16 3.03 -2.22
N LYS A 99 -17.31 2.56 -2.71
CA LYS A 99 -17.43 1.39 -3.57
C LYS A 99 -17.38 1.78 -5.04
N PHE A 100 -16.50 1.12 -5.77
CA PHE A 100 -16.38 1.16 -7.23
C PHE A 100 -16.84 -0.18 -7.81
N THR A 101 -17.63 -0.14 -8.88
CA THR A 101 -18.10 -1.32 -9.62
C THR A 101 -17.97 -1.10 -11.11
N TYR A 102 -18.27 -2.14 -11.90
CA TYR A 102 -18.36 -2.03 -13.36
C TYR A 102 -19.35 -0.96 -13.83
N GLU A 103 -20.49 -0.84 -13.15
CA GLU A 103 -21.55 0.13 -13.48
C GLU A 103 -21.27 1.54 -12.93
N ALA A 104 -20.46 1.63 -11.87
CA ALA A 104 -20.08 2.88 -11.23
C ALA A 104 -18.55 2.96 -11.00
N PRO A 105 -17.76 3.13 -12.08
CA PRO A 105 -16.30 3.14 -12.00
C PRO A 105 -15.73 4.52 -11.62
N ALA A 106 -16.56 5.57 -11.56
CA ALA A 106 -16.15 6.94 -11.22
C ALA A 106 -16.90 7.44 -9.99
N GLN A 107 -16.17 8.03 -9.05
CA GLN A 107 -16.70 8.62 -7.82
C GLN A 107 -16.01 9.94 -7.56
N GLY A 108 -16.75 10.95 -7.13
CA GLY A 108 -16.20 12.29 -6.97
C GLY A 108 -17.23 13.33 -6.59
N ASN A 109 -16.83 14.60 -6.70
CA ASN A 109 -17.69 15.73 -6.44
C ASN A 109 -17.80 16.58 -7.71
N ARG A 110 -19.01 16.63 -8.29
CA ARG A 110 -19.31 17.46 -9.47
C ARG A 110 -19.32 18.96 -9.18
N ASN A 111 -19.56 19.32 -7.91
CA ASN A 111 -19.69 20.69 -7.44
C ASN A 111 -18.55 21.02 -6.48
N TYR A 112 -17.31 20.77 -6.89
CA TYR A 112 -16.16 20.87 -6.00
C TYR A 112 -15.78 22.33 -5.70
N ILE A 113 -15.54 23.13 -6.74
CA ILE A 113 -15.17 24.55 -6.57
C ILE A 113 -15.60 25.40 -7.76
N PRO A 114 -16.17 26.60 -7.55
CA PRO A 114 -16.39 27.55 -8.64
C PRO A 114 -15.07 27.90 -9.34
N VAL A 115 -15.08 28.00 -10.66
CA VAL A 115 -13.85 28.33 -11.43
C VAL A 115 -13.32 29.72 -11.07
N SER A 116 -14.19 30.66 -10.69
CA SER A 116 -13.79 31.99 -10.17
C SER A 116 -12.91 31.88 -8.92
N ASP A 117 -13.26 30.95 -8.05
CA ASP A 117 -12.67 30.81 -6.72
C ASP A 117 -11.26 30.26 -6.79
N LEU A 118 -10.93 29.50 -7.84
CA LEU A 118 -9.56 29.10 -8.13
C LEU A 118 -8.62 30.31 -8.19
N TYR A 119 -9.09 31.43 -8.73
CA TYR A 119 -8.30 32.65 -8.87
C TYR A 119 -8.46 33.58 -7.68
N SER A 120 -9.70 33.86 -7.26
CA SER A 120 -9.96 34.84 -6.19
C SER A 120 -9.46 34.39 -4.82
N ARG A 121 -9.28 33.07 -4.61
CA ARG A 121 -8.80 32.49 -3.36
C ARG A 121 -7.38 31.91 -3.45
N ASN A 122 -6.60 32.27 -4.46
CA ASN A 122 -5.18 31.90 -4.57
C ASN A 122 -4.88 30.39 -4.67
N PHE A 123 -5.74 29.61 -5.33
CA PHE A 123 -5.42 28.21 -5.67
C PHE A 123 -4.64 28.10 -6.98
N ALA A 124 -5.00 28.93 -7.96
CA ALA A 124 -4.34 28.98 -9.27
C ALA A 124 -3.23 30.04 -9.29
N ASP A 125 -2.23 29.80 -10.15
CA ASP A 125 -1.21 30.78 -10.50
C ASP A 125 -1.62 31.66 -11.68
N THR A 126 -0.73 32.58 -12.07
CA THR A 126 -0.93 33.49 -13.20
C THR A 126 -1.07 32.77 -14.54
N ASN A 127 -0.58 31.53 -14.66
CA ASN A 127 -0.76 30.69 -15.84
C ASN A 127 -2.10 29.94 -15.82
N GLY A 128 -2.85 30.00 -14.70
CA GLY A 128 -4.07 29.22 -14.47
C GLY A 128 -3.79 27.77 -14.09
N GLU A 129 -2.59 27.48 -13.57
CA GLU A 129 -2.21 26.15 -13.09
C GLU A 129 -2.41 26.08 -11.57
N PHE A 130 -2.87 24.94 -11.07
CA PHE A 130 -3.13 24.72 -9.64
C PHE A 130 -2.72 23.31 -9.22
N GLN A 131 -2.55 23.10 -7.92
CA GLN A 131 -2.18 21.80 -7.36
C GLN A 131 -3.37 21.09 -6.74
N LEU A 132 -3.54 19.81 -7.11
CA LEU A 132 -4.52 18.92 -6.50
C LEU A 132 -3.78 17.73 -5.89
N GLU A 133 -4.07 17.42 -4.65
CA GLU A 133 -3.61 16.22 -3.98
C GLU A 133 -4.73 15.19 -3.91
N LEU A 134 -4.40 13.93 -4.17
CA LEU A 134 -5.24 12.76 -3.96
C LEU A 134 -4.54 11.86 -2.95
N SER A 135 -5.15 11.71 -1.77
CA SER A 135 -4.78 10.68 -0.80
C SER A 135 -5.67 9.45 -0.99
N MET A 136 -5.09 8.26 -0.99
CA MET A 136 -5.78 6.98 -1.12
C MET A 136 -5.28 6.00 -0.07
N ALA A 137 -6.18 5.33 0.62
CA ALA A 137 -5.88 4.36 1.67
C ALA A 137 -6.89 3.20 1.67
N ASN A 138 -6.56 2.12 2.38
CA ASN A 138 -7.45 0.97 2.59
C ASN A 138 -8.08 0.41 1.29
N VAL A 139 -7.29 0.36 0.21
CA VAL A 139 -7.75 -0.17 -1.08
C VAL A 139 -7.98 -1.69 -0.95
N ARG A 140 -9.23 -2.11 -1.12
CA ARG A 140 -9.66 -3.52 -1.00
C ARG A 140 -10.35 -3.98 -2.27
N THR A 141 -9.89 -5.07 -2.88
CA THR A 141 -10.47 -5.65 -4.09
C THR A 141 -11.17 -6.97 -3.78
N VAL A 142 -12.45 -7.07 -4.15
CA VAL A 142 -13.25 -8.29 -3.95
C VAL A 142 -13.98 -8.67 -5.23
N TYR A 143 -13.82 -9.91 -5.67
CA TYR A 143 -14.57 -10.53 -6.75
C TYR A 143 -15.67 -11.41 -6.15
N MET A 144 -16.91 -11.28 -6.64
CA MET A 144 -18.05 -12.07 -6.15
C MET A 144 -18.92 -12.57 -7.31
N THR A 145 -19.14 -13.87 -7.39
CA THR A 145 -20.01 -14.49 -8.39
C THR A 145 -20.77 -15.68 -7.83
N ASP A 146 -21.84 -16.08 -8.50
CA ASP A 146 -22.62 -17.27 -8.16
C ASP A 146 -22.35 -18.36 -9.21
N LEU A 147 -21.84 -19.52 -8.75
CA LEU A 147 -21.58 -20.67 -9.61
C LEU A 147 -22.69 -21.71 -9.44
N LYS A 148 -23.21 -22.20 -10.56
CA LYS A 148 -24.24 -23.23 -10.59
C LYS A 148 -23.69 -24.51 -11.20
N MET A 149 -23.97 -25.64 -10.56
CA MET A 149 -23.67 -26.95 -11.16
C MET A 149 -24.45 -27.11 -12.47
N PRO A 150 -23.80 -27.55 -13.57
CA PRO A 150 -24.49 -27.88 -14.80
C PRO A 150 -25.57 -28.93 -14.52
N SER A 151 -26.84 -28.57 -14.70
CA SER A 151 -27.94 -29.54 -14.62
C SER A 151 -27.83 -30.48 -15.82
N SER A 152 -27.80 -31.79 -15.56
CA SER A 152 -27.61 -32.84 -16.55
C SER A 152 -28.72 -32.86 -17.60
N THR A 153 -28.49 -32.15 -18.71
CA THR A 153 -29.07 -32.43 -20.03
C THR A 153 -27.93 -32.64 -21.01
N PHE A 154 -27.01 -33.55 -20.68
CA PHE A 154 -25.98 -34.00 -21.62
C PHE A 154 -26.48 -35.29 -22.29
N PRO A 155 -26.44 -35.40 -23.62
CA PRO A 155 -26.68 -36.67 -24.30
C PRO A 155 -25.68 -37.71 -23.77
N ALA A 156 -26.16 -38.94 -23.58
CA ALA A 156 -25.37 -40.05 -23.03
C ALA A 156 -24.04 -40.20 -23.79
N GLY A 157 -22.93 -39.91 -23.12
CA GLY A 157 -21.57 -40.04 -23.70
C GLY A 157 -20.58 -38.93 -23.36
N GLN A 158 -21.04 -37.74 -22.94
CA GLN A 158 -20.12 -36.67 -22.49
C GLN A 158 -19.94 -36.71 -20.96
N SER A 159 -18.67 -36.86 -20.55
CA SER A 159 -18.20 -36.74 -19.16
C SER A 159 -18.81 -35.52 -18.46
N LYS A 160 -19.34 -35.70 -17.24
CA LYS A 160 -19.76 -34.58 -16.37
C LYS A 160 -18.58 -33.62 -16.24
N SER A 161 -18.74 -32.35 -16.61
CA SER A 161 -17.71 -31.34 -16.32
C SER A 161 -17.44 -31.32 -14.82
N ASN A 162 -16.28 -31.81 -14.40
CA ASN A 162 -15.83 -31.82 -13.01
C ASN A 162 -15.20 -30.48 -12.60
N LYS A 163 -15.32 -29.45 -13.45
CA LYS A 163 -14.64 -28.17 -13.32
C LYS A 163 -15.64 -27.03 -13.55
N LEU A 164 -15.57 -26.03 -12.68
CA LEU A 164 -16.27 -24.76 -12.79
C LEU A 164 -15.24 -23.65 -12.86
N GLU A 165 -15.45 -22.68 -13.73
CA GLU A 165 -14.55 -21.53 -13.89
C GLU A 165 -15.34 -20.23 -13.71
N THR A 166 -14.72 -19.24 -13.09
CA THR A 166 -15.25 -17.88 -13.06
C THR A 166 -14.85 -17.12 -14.32
N ASP A 167 -15.53 -15.99 -14.57
CA ASP A 167 -15.04 -15.01 -15.53
C ASP A 167 -13.66 -14.48 -15.11
N TYR A 168 -12.91 -13.98 -16.10
CA TYR A 168 -11.64 -13.31 -15.87
C TYR A 168 -11.81 -11.95 -15.22
N PHE A 169 -10.86 -11.56 -14.37
CA PHE A 169 -10.79 -10.23 -13.76
C PHE A 169 -9.35 -9.75 -13.65
N ALA A 170 -9.15 -8.44 -13.64
CA ALA A 170 -7.83 -7.82 -13.61
C ALA A 170 -7.41 -7.45 -12.18
N PHE A 171 -6.16 -7.78 -11.81
CA PHE A 171 -5.55 -7.38 -10.54
C PHE A 171 -4.01 -7.42 -10.64
N GLY A 172 -3.33 -6.38 -10.16
CA GLY A 172 -1.86 -6.33 -10.12
C GLY A 172 -1.18 -6.27 -11.49
N GLY A 173 -1.91 -5.89 -12.54
CA GLY A 173 -1.41 -5.91 -13.93
C GLY A 173 -1.56 -7.26 -14.62
N PHE A 174 -2.23 -8.23 -14.00
CA PHE A 174 -2.51 -9.55 -14.57
C PHE A 174 -4.00 -9.84 -14.62
N ASP A 175 -4.37 -10.79 -15.46
CA ASP A 175 -5.70 -11.35 -15.54
C ASP A 175 -5.74 -12.68 -14.78
N TRP A 176 -6.83 -12.89 -14.04
CA TRP A 176 -7.01 -14.02 -13.14
C TRP A 176 -8.40 -14.64 -13.33
N ASN A 177 -8.54 -15.93 -13.07
CA ASN A 177 -9.83 -16.54 -12.76
C ASN A 177 -9.69 -17.56 -11.62
N LEU A 178 -10.83 -17.95 -11.05
CA LEU A 178 -10.90 -19.09 -10.14
C LEU A 178 -11.39 -20.32 -10.87
N VAL A 179 -10.71 -21.43 -10.61
CA VAL A 179 -11.10 -22.77 -11.03
C VAL A 179 -11.51 -23.56 -9.80
N ILE A 180 -12.70 -24.15 -9.83
CA ILE A 180 -13.24 -24.95 -8.74
C ILE A 180 -13.54 -26.35 -9.25
N TYR A 181 -13.04 -27.35 -8.54
CA TYR A 181 -13.34 -28.76 -8.72
C TYR A 181 -14.26 -29.22 -7.58
N PRO A 182 -15.57 -29.37 -7.83
CA PRO A 182 -16.55 -29.70 -6.77
C PRO A 182 -16.31 -31.04 -6.07
N ASN A 183 -15.57 -31.96 -6.71
CA ASN A 183 -15.28 -33.31 -6.23
C ASN A 183 -13.77 -33.61 -6.22
N GLY A 184 -12.94 -32.58 -6.07
CA GLY A 184 -11.48 -32.69 -6.07
C GLY A 184 -10.86 -32.70 -7.47
N ASN A 185 -9.58 -32.32 -7.56
CA ASN A 185 -8.84 -32.30 -8.81
C ASN A 185 -8.15 -33.66 -9.06
N LYS A 186 -8.82 -34.53 -9.80
CA LYS A 186 -8.33 -35.89 -10.10
C LYS A 186 -7.12 -35.95 -11.04
N GLU A 187 -6.79 -34.84 -11.71
CA GLU A 187 -5.69 -34.79 -12.69
C GLU A 187 -4.33 -34.46 -12.05
N LEU A 188 -4.31 -33.66 -10.97
CA LEU A 188 -3.08 -33.36 -10.22
C LEU A 188 -2.83 -34.33 -9.05
N GLU A 189 -3.86 -34.98 -8.52
CA GLU A 189 -3.75 -35.84 -7.34
C GLU A 189 -3.35 -37.29 -7.67
N GLY A 190 -2.18 -37.48 -8.27
CA GLY A 190 -1.48 -38.76 -8.20
C GLY A 190 -0.89 -38.92 -6.80
N TYR A 191 -1.43 -39.84 -5.98
CA TYR A 191 -0.95 -40.19 -4.63
C TYR A 191 -1.26 -39.19 -3.49
N ARG A 192 -2.50 -39.20 -3.00
CA ARG A 192 -2.90 -39.32 -1.58
C ARG A 192 -4.38 -38.97 -1.45
N GLY A 193 -5.20 -39.96 -1.11
CA GLY A 193 -6.65 -39.84 -1.07
C GLY A 193 -7.15 -38.80 -0.07
N HIS A 194 -7.50 -37.62 -0.57
CA HIS A 194 -8.44 -36.75 0.11
C HIS A 194 -9.83 -36.94 -0.50
N ASP A 195 -10.71 -37.53 0.30
CA ASP A 195 -12.11 -37.84 0.02
C ASP A 195 -12.88 -36.63 -0.53
N SER A 196 -13.49 -36.77 -1.71
CA SER A 196 -14.68 -36.05 -2.26
C SER A 196 -14.84 -34.53 -2.10
N GLY A 197 -13.86 -33.82 -1.54
CA GLY A 197 -13.95 -32.43 -1.14
C GLY A 197 -13.66 -31.45 -2.27
N ILE A 198 -14.01 -30.19 -2.06
CA ILE A 198 -13.84 -29.14 -3.07
C ILE A 198 -12.36 -28.71 -3.12
N SER A 199 -11.81 -28.59 -4.33
CA SER A 199 -10.50 -27.96 -4.58
C SER A 199 -10.66 -26.68 -5.39
N VAL A 200 -9.96 -25.61 -5.00
CA VAL A 200 -10.03 -24.28 -5.62
C VAL A 200 -8.64 -23.83 -6.01
N TYR A 201 -8.48 -23.30 -7.22
CA TYR A 201 -7.20 -22.78 -7.71
C TYR A 201 -7.41 -21.38 -8.28
N LEU A 202 -6.52 -20.45 -7.90
CA LEU A 202 -6.41 -19.15 -8.54
C LEU A 202 -5.46 -19.27 -9.73
N MET A 203 -5.99 -19.10 -10.93
CA MET A 203 -5.20 -19.24 -12.16
C MET A 203 -4.88 -17.88 -12.73
N ARG A 204 -3.60 -17.66 -13.02
CA ARG A 204 -3.14 -16.51 -13.78
C ARG A 204 -3.26 -16.78 -15.27
N MET A 205 -3.72 -15.77 -16.00
CA MET A 205 -4.06 -15.87 -17.42
C MET A 205 -3.18 -15.00 -18.33
N SER A 206 -2.38 -14.09 -17.76
CA SER A 206 -1.47 -13.21 -18.51
C SER A 206 -0.17 -12.90 -17.74
N GLY A 207 0.86 -12.43 -18.46
CA GLY A 207 2.14 -11.98 -17.87
C GLY A 207 3.13 -13.09 -17.47
N PHE A 208 3.09 -14.25 -18.13
CA PHE A 208 3.92 -15.42 -17.78
C PHE A 208 5.44 -15.24 -17.97
N ASP A 209 5.85 -14.10 -18.50
CA ASP A 209 7.25 -13.67 -18.60
C ASP A 209 7.89 -13.36 -17.24
N HIS A 210 7.08 -13.24 -16.19
CA HIS A 210 7.55 -13.11 -14.83
C HIS A 210 6.85 -14.10 -13.90
N ARG A 211 7.55 -14.56 -12.86
CA ARG A 211 6.89 -15.18 -11.70
C ARG A 211 6.12 -14.12 -10.92
N CYS A 212 5.04 -14.52 -10.25
CA CYS A 212 4.17 -13.62 -9.49
C CYS A 212 3.86 -14.22 -8.12
N ARG A 213 4.23 -13.53 -7.04
CA ARG A 213 3.76 -13.83 -5.70
C ARG A 213 2.36 -13.24 -5.52
N VAL A 214 1.41 -14.06 -5.09
CA VAL A 214 0.02 -13.66 -4.92
C VAL A 214 -0.46 -13.99 -3.52
N ARG A 215 -1.26 -13.10 -2.94
CA ARG A 215 -1.93 -13.33 -1.65
C ARG A 215 -3.41 -12.99 -1.77
N TYR A 216 -4.24 -13.93 -1.33
CA TYR A 216 -5.69 -13.85 -1.50
C TYR A 216 -6.42 -14.67 -0.44
N SER A 217 -7.74 -14.53 -0.39
CA SER A 217 -8.61 -15.41 0.39
C SER A 217 -9.88 -15.72 -0.39
N VAL A 218 -10.38 -16.94 -0.24
CA VAL A 218 -11.59 -17.43 -0.90
C VAL A 218 -12.61 -17.81 0.16
N ALA A 219 -13.87 -17.46 -0.10
CA ALA A 219 -15.01 -17.96 0.62
C ALA A 219 -16.00 -18.61 -0.34
N LEU A 220 -16.54 -19.76 0.06
CA LEU A 220 -17.58 -20.49 -0.69
C LEU A 220 -18.83 -20.64 0.17
N GLY A 221 -20.00 -20.46 -0.43
CA GLY A 221 -21.29 -20.52 0.25
C GLY A 221 -21.69 -19.20 0.92
N GLU A 222 -22.83 -19.23 1.62
CA GLU A 222 -23.38 -18.07 2.33
C GLU A 222 -23.96 -18.47 3.69
N GLY A 223 -24.04 -17.50 4.61
CA GLY A 223 -24.60 -17.69 5.95
C GLY A 223 -23.89 -18.81 6.70
N ASP A 224 -24.66 -19.68 7.34
CA ASP A 224 -24.14 -20.82 8.12
C ASP A 224 -23.47 -21.91 7.28
N ARG A 225 -23.61 -21.83 5.94
CA ARG A 225 -22.99 -22.75 4.97
C ARG A 225 -21.70 -22.19 4.37
N ARG A 226 -21.26 -21.01 4.82
CA ARG A 226 -20.05 -20.36 4.33
C ARG A 226 -18.82 -21.03 4.93
N ILE A 227 -17.82 -21.26 4.09
CA ILE A 227 -16.47 -21.67 4.49
C ILE A 227 -15.45 -20.69 3.93
N ASP A 228 -14.39 -20.42 4.68
CA ASP A 228 -13.35 -19.46 4.35
C ASP A 228 -11.98 -20.14 4.37
N SER A 229 -11.12 -19.77 3.42
CA SER A 229 -9.78 -20.34 3.32
C SER A 229 -8.76 -19.77 4.31
N GLY A 230 -9.07 -18.62 4.92
CA GLY A 230 -8.04 -17.75 5.48
C GLY A 230 -7.17 -17.13 4.38
N GLN A 231 -6.04 -16.53 4.76
CA GLN A 231 -5.09 -15.97 3.80
C GLN A 231 -4.26 -17.09 3.17
N ILE A 232 -4.28 -17.16 1.84
CA ILE A 232 -3.45 -18.06 1.03
C ILE A 232 -2.36 -17.21 0.41
N GLU A 233 -1.12 -17.69 0.50
CA GLU A 233 0.02 -17.16 -0.23
C GLU A 233 0.47 -18.21 -1.24
N ASP A 234 0.67 -17.79 -2.49
CA ASP A 234 0.99 -18.69 -3.59
C ASP A 234 2.01 -18.05 -4.55
N LEU A 235 2.67 -18.88 -5.35
CA LEU A 235 3.65 -18.46 -6.36
C LEU A 235 3.17 -18.90 -7.73
N SER A 236 2.62 -17.97 -8.50
CA SER A 236 2.16 -18.23 -9.87
C SER A 236 3.30 -18.04 -10.89
N ASP A 237 3.57 -19.07 -11.68
CA ASP A 237 4.54 -19.06 -12.77
C ASP A 237 3.93 -19.51 -14.12
N ALA A 238 4.79 -19.69 -15.13
CA ALA A 238 4.38 -20.13 -16.47
C ALA A 238 3.78 -21.54 -16.49
N GLU A 239 4.12 -22.38 -15.50
CA GLU A 239 3.59 -23.74 -15.35
C GLU A 239 2.21 -23.74 -14.68
N ARG A 240 1.73 -22.56 -14.26
CA ARG A 240 0.49 -22.37 -13.49
C ARG A 240 0.52 -23.17 -12.18
N CYS A 241 1.69 -23.31 -11.60
CA CYS A 241 1.85 -23.90 -10.27
C CYS A 241 1.12 -23.01 -9.27
N GLY A 242 0.08 -23.56 -8.66
CA GLY A 242 -0.57 -22.99 -7.51
C GLY A 242 -0.98 -24.12 -6.60
N PHE A 243 -0.66 -24.02 -5.31
CA PHE A 243 -1.00 -25.10 -4.36
C PHE A 243 -2.51 -25.27 -4.22
N GLY A 244 -3.26 -24.20 -4.47
CA GLY A 244 -4.71 -24.19 -4.37
C GLY A 244 -5.19 -24.35 -2.92
N TRP A 245 -6.51 -24.37 -2.77
CA TRP A 245 -7.19 -24.56 -1.51
C TRP A 245 -8.06 -25.80 -1.57
N HIS A 246 -7.74 -26.76 -0.70
CA HIS A 246 -8.41 -28.05 -0.62
C HIS A 246 -9.23 -28.14 0.66
N THR A 247 -10.52 -28.41 0.51
CA THR A 247 -11.45 -28.50 1.62
C THR A 247 -11.87 -29.95 1.84
N ARG A 248 -12.32 -30.28 3.05
CA ARG A 248 -12.98 -31.58 3.34
C ARG A 248 -14.49 -31.54 3.13
N VAL A 249 -15.01 -30.38 2.74
CA VAL A 249 -16.44 -30.09 2.65
C VAL A 249 -16.93 -30.46 1.25
N ARG A 250 -18.12 -31.05 1.16
CA ARG A 250 -18.73 -31.43 -0.12
C ARG A 250 -19.54 -30.27 -0.69
N TRP A 251 -19.65 -30.21 -2.01
CA TRP A 251 -20.46 -29.20 -2.71
C TRP A 251 -21.90 -29.07 -2.16
N SER A 252 -22.56 -30.19 -1.87
CA SER A 252 -23.94 -30.22 -1.35
C SER A 252 -24.11 -29.55 0.01
N GLU A 253 -23.05 -29.45 0.80
CA GLU A 253 -23.08 -28.88 2.15
C GLU A 253 -23.06 -27.34 2.09
N ILE A 254 -22.40 -26.78 1.08
CA ILE A 254 -22.27 -25.34 0.89
C ILE A 254 -23.26 -24.76 -0.14
N ALA A 255 -23.77 -25.59 -1.04
CA ALA A 255 -24.68 -25.16 -2.10
C ALA A 255 -26.10 -24.90 -1.56
N HIS A 256 -26.70 -23.81 -2.01
CA HIS A 256 -28.12 -23.52 -1.82
C HIS A 256 -28.84 -23.60 -3.16
N LYS A 257 -29.82 -24.50 -3.31
CA LYS A 257 -30.52 -24.76 -4.58
C LYS A 257 -29.58 -25.05 -5.76
N GLY A 258 -28.45 -25.73 -5.49
CA GLY A 258 -27.44 -26.07 -6.50
C GLY A 258 -26.52 -24.92 -6.91
N VAL A 259 -26.60 -23.77 -6.23
CA VAL A 259 -25.77 -22.59 -6.46
C VAL A 259 -24.84 -22.38 -5.26
N VAL A 260 -23.58 -22.04 -5.52
CA VAL A 260 -22.58 -21.66 -4.53
C VAL A 260 -22.14 -20.24 -4.84
N ARG A 261 -22.25 -19.35 -3.85
CA ARG A 261 -21.61 -18.03 -3.94
C ARG A 261 -20.13 -18.17 -3.71
N VAL A 262 -19.35 -17.55 -4.58
CA VAL A 262 -17.89 -17.46 -4.49
C VAL A 262 -17.53 -16.02 -4.20
N SER A 263 -16.74 -15.79 -3.16
CA SER A 263 -16.15 -14.50 -2.85
C SER A 263 -14.63 -14.66 -2.78
N LEU A 264 -13.91 -13.88 -3.58
CA LEU A 264 -12.46 -13.84 -3.61
C LEU A 264 -12.00 -12.43 -3.23
N GLU A 265 -11.18 -12.33 -2.20
CA GLU A 265 -10.48 -11.10 -1.87
C GLU A 265 -9.02 -11.20 -2.33
N MET A 266 -8.66 -10.35 -3.29
CA MET A 266 -7.28 -10.22 -3.77
C MET A 266 -6.57 -9.18 -2.91
N VAL A 267 -5.45 -9.57 -2.29
CA VAL A 267 -4.70 -8.69 -1.41
C VAL A 267 -3.41 -8.21 -2.06
N GLU A 268 -2.72 -9.09 -2.80
CA GLU A 268 -1.39 -8.81 -3.32
C GLU A 268 -1.10 -9.61 -4.59
N ALA A 269 -0.42 -8.98 -5.54
CA ALA A 269 0.10 -9.62 -6.75
C ALA A 269 1.38 -8.88 -7.17
N ARG A 270 2.54 -9.43 -6.80
CA ARG A 270 3.86 -8.84 -7.07
C ARG A 270 4.64 -9.66 -8.06
N THR A 271 5.19 -8.98 -9.05
CA THR A 271 6.19 -9.53 -9.97
C THR A 271 7.46 -9.82 -9.18
N ILE A 272 7.97 -11.05 -9.31
CA ILE A 272 9.23 -11.45 -8.69
C ILE A 272 10.28 -11.72 -9.76
N CYS A 273 11.53 -11.39 -9.43
CA CYS A 273 12.70 -11.74 -10.20
C CYS A 273 13.68 -12.47 -9.28
N GLU A 274 13.94 -13.74 -9.56
CA GLU A 274 14.97 -14.52 -8.85
C GLU A 274 16.23 -14.57 -9.70
N VAL A 275 17.36 -14.24 -9.08
CA VAL A 275 18.66 -14.16 -9.74
C VAL A 275 19.73 -14.83 -8.91
N ALA A 276 20.60 -15.59 -9.58
CA ALA A 276 21.76 -16.20 -8.97
C ALA A 276 22.97 -15.27 -9.13
N VAL A 277 23.36 -14.58 -8.06
CA VAL A 277 24.42 -13.58 -8.05
C VAL A 277 25.73 -14.23 -7.65
N GLN A 278 26.76 -14.11 -8.49
CA GLN A 278 28.06 -14.69 -8.19
C GLN A 278 28.66 -14.06 -6.93
N ALA A 279 29.03 -14.89 -5.94
CA ALA A 279 29.65 -14.46 -4.69
C ALA A 279 31.00 -15.15 -4.41
N ARG A 280 31.41 -16.11 -5.25
CA ARG A 280 32.76 -16.68 -5.25
C ARG A 280 33.38 -16.60 -6.62
N GLY A 281 34.70 -16.56 -6.69
CA GLY A 281 35.44 -16.63 -7.95
C GLY A 281 36.35 -15.42 -8.16
N PRO A 282 36.34 -14.78 -9.33
CA PRO A 282 37.32 -13.75 -9.68
C PRO A 282 37.26 -12.54 -8.76
N SER A 283 38.36 -11.79 -8.68
CA SER A 283 38.46 -10.57 -7.86
C SER A 283 37.38 -9.53 -8.17
N VAL A 284 36.91 -9.48 -9.42
CA VAL A 284 35.75 -8.67 -9.83
C VAL A 284 34.61 -9.61 -10.18
N LEU A 285 33.57 -9.60 -9.34
CA LEU A 285 32.40 -10.45 -9.52
C LEU A 285 31.52 -9.93 -10.68
N PRO A 286 31.06 -10.81 -11.59
CA PRO A 286 30.22 -10.41 -12.71
C PRO A 286 28.84 -9.91 -12.24
N ALA A 287 28.30 -8.94 -12.96
CA ALA A 287 26.93 -8.48 -12.75
C ALA A 287 25.95 -9.43 -13.44
N THR A 288 24.83 -9.72 -12.75
CA THR A 288 23.76 -10.59 -13.24
C THR A 288 22.59 -9.72 -13.68
N PRO A 289 22.07 -9.88 -14.92
CA PRO A 289 20.94 -9.09 -15.40
C PRO A 289 19.63 -9.52 -14.72
N CYS A 290 18.74 -8.57 -14.51
CA CYS A 290 17.36 -8.78 -14.07
C CYS A 290 16.43 -7.77 -14.73
N TYR A 291 15.11 -8.00 -14.63
CA TYR A 291 14.10 -7.13 -15.22
C TYR A 291 13.02 -6.79 -14.21
N ASP A 292 12.53 -5.55 -14.29
CA ASP A 292 11.35 -5.13 -13.53
C ASP A 292 10.04 -5.49 -14.23
N ARG A 293 8.92 -5.18 -13.56
CA ARG A 293 7.56 -5.41 -14.07
C ARG A 293 7.29 -4.74 -15.42
N ASP A 294 7.97 -3.63 -15.72
CA ASP A 294 7.82 -2.88 -16.97
C ASP A 294 8.86 -3.32 -18.01
N LYS A 295 9.51 -4.47 -17.78
CA LYS A 295 10.55 -5.08 -18.61
C LYS A 295 11.79 -4.22 -18.81
N GLN A 296 12.02 -3.24 -17.93
CA GLN A 296 13.24 -2.46 -18.00
C GLN A 296 14.41 -3.26 -17.43
N ALA A 297 15.59 -3.06 -17.98
CA ALA A 297 16.80 -3.80 -17.63
C ALA A 297 17.49 -3.24 -16.37
N TRP A 298 17.87 -4.16 -15.50
CA TRP A 298 18.62 -3.95 -14.27
C TRP A 298 19.80 -4.91 -14.21
N MET A 299 20.79 -4.62 -13.36
CA MET A 299 21.85 -5.55 -13.04
C MET A 299 22.13 -5.54 -11.54
N ILE A 300 22.44 -6.72 -11.00
CA ILE A 300 22.83 -6.89 -9.61
C ILE A 300 24.19 -7.58 -9.52
N ARG A 301 25.05 -7.15 -8.61
CA ARG A 301 26.33 -7.82 -8.29
C ARG A 301 26.54 -7.88 -6.79
N ALA A 302 27.24 -8.90 -6.32
CA ALA A 302 27.70 -8.96 -4.94
C ALA A 302 28.97 -8.11 -4.77
N ASP A 303 29.11 -7.53 -3.59
CA ASP A 303 30.27 -6.80 -3.11
C ASP A 303 30.67 -7.38 -1.75
N LEU A 304 31.93 -7.79 -1.63
CA LEU A 304 32.50 -8.52 -0.48
C LEU A 304 33.63 -7.74 0.20
N HIS A 305 33.75 -6.43 -0.07
CA HIS A 305 34.81 -5.59 0.52
C HIS A 305 34.45 -5.05 1.93
N SER A 306 33.27 -5.39 2.46
CA SER A 306 32.79 -5.04 3.80
C SER A 306 32.67 -6.27 4.70
N ASP A 307 32.34 -6.07 5.97
CA ASP A 307 32.13 -7.17 6.93
C ASP A 307 30.93 -8.05 6.51
N THR A 308 29.84 -7.43 6.08
CA THR A 308 28.68 -8.13 5.50
C THR A 308 28.69 -8.09 3.98
N VAL A 309 28.05 -9.08 3.36
CA VAL A 309 27.83 -9.10 1.91
C VAL A 309 26.90 -7.95 1.53
N ARG A 310 27.28 -7.21 0.51
CA ARG A 310 26.47 -6.13 -0.07
C ARG A 310 26.02 -6.51 -1.47
N LEU A 311 24.85 -6.04 -1.87
CA LEU A 311 24.32 -6.19 -3.21
C LEU A 311 24.24 -4.82 -3.88
N HIS A 312 24.91 -4.67 -5.01
CA HIS A 312 24.89 -3.45 -5.80
C HIS A 312 23.93 -3.60 -6.98
N LEU A 313 22.80 -2.90 -6.94
CA LEU A 313 21.74 -2.92 -7.94
C LEU A 313 21.79 -1.66 -8.81
N VAL A 314 21.81 -1.82 -10.13
CA VAL A 314 21.98 -0.74 -11.12
C VAL A 314 20.85 -0.78 -12.15
N TYR A 315 20.23 0.36 -12.40
CA TYR A 315 19.24 0.54 -13.44
C TYR A 315 19.89 0.84 -14.80
N LYS A 316 19.84 -0.08 -15.76
CA LYS A 316 20.54 0.06 -17.06
C LYS A 316 19.79 0.92 -18.05
N ASP A 317 18.47 0.96 -17.92
CA ASP A 317 17.58 1.70 -18.80
C ASP A 317 17.27 3.11 -18.27
N ILE A 318 18.19 3.71 -17.50
CA ILE A 318 18.07 5.09 -16.99
C ILE A 318 17.89 6.11 -18.12
N HIS A 319 18.49 5.84 -19.27
CA HIS A 319 18.36 6.65 -20.48
C HIS A 319 16.95 6.60 -21.10
N ASN A 320 16.14 5.58 -20.79
CA ASN A 320 14.75 5.46 -21.24
C ASN A 320 13.78 6.32 -20.42
N VAL A 321 14.23 6.88 -19.29
CA VAL A 321 13.40 7.84 -18.54
C VAL A 321 13.15 9.07 -19.42
N PRO A 322 11.89 9.46 -19.66
CA PRO A 322 11.59 10.63 -20.47
C PRO A 322 12.22 11.91 -19.91
N ARG A 323 12.68 12.80 -20.80
CA ARG A 323 13.17 14.13 -20.41
C ARG A 323 12.16 14.86 -19.53
N ASN A 324 12.66 15.57 -18.52
CA ASN A 324 11.86 16.32 -17.56
C ASN A 324 10.79 15.46 -16.82
N HIS A 325 11.05 14.17 -16.65
CA HIS A 325 10.26 13.28 -15.80
C HIS A 325 11.17 12.55 -14.82
N LEU A 326 10.59 12.09 -13.71
CA LEU A 326 11.21 11.15 -12.79
C LEU A 326 10.48 9.82 -12.86
N ARG A 327 11.22 8.72 -12.87
CA ARG A 327 10.68 7.41 -12.59
C ARG A 327 10.91 7.09 -11.12
N TYR A 328 9.84 7.00 -10.34
CA TYR A 328 9.86 6.39 -9.02
C TYR A 328 9.75 4.86 -9.17
N VAL A 329 10.57 4.12 -8.44
CA VAL A 329 10.50 2.65 -8.35
C VAL A 329 10.73 2.24 -6.90
N SER A 330 9.94 1.29 -6.41
CA SER A 330 10.16 0.61 -5.13
C SER A 330 10.21 -0.91 -5.31
N TRP A 331 11.01 -1.58 -4.49
CA TRP A 331 11.14 -3.03 -4.46
C TRP A 331 11.53 -3.53 -3.07
N SER A 332 11.25 -4.79 -2.81
CA SER A 332 11.78 -5.53 -1.67
C SER A 332 12.82 -6.54 -2.16
N ALA A 333 13.90 -6.73 -1.41
CA ALA A 333 14.93 -7.70 -1.75
C ALA A 333 15.03 -8.75 -0.65
N TYR A 334 15.22 -10.00 -1.05
CA TYR A 334 15.34 -11.15 -0.15
C TYR A 334 16.54 -11.99 -0.53
N LEU A 335 17.24 -12.48 0.48
CA LEU A 335 18.21 -13.54 0.36
C LEU A 335 17.49 -14.88 0.53
N LEU A 336 17.63 -15.77 -0.44
CA LEU A 336 17.03 -17.09 -0.39
C LEU A 336 18.01 -18.09 0.25
N ARG A 337 17.54 -18.78 1.28
CA ARG A 337 18.24 -19.91 1.93
C ARG A 337 17.63 -21.21 1.45
N ASP A 338 18.47 -22.24 1.32
CA ASP A 338 18.07 -23.61 0.98
C ASP A 338 17.46 -23.75 -0.43
N GLU A 339 17.40 -24.98 -0.94
CA GLU A 339 16.77 -25.31 -2.22
C GLU A 339 15.27 -25.64 -2.06
N GLU A 340 14.54 -25.62 -3.18
CA GLU A 340 13.13 -26.01 -3.18
C GLU A 340 13.00 -27.49 -2.77
N PRO A 341 11.97 -27.86 -1.98
CA PRO A 341 10.78 -27.08 -1.59
C PRO A 341 10.94 -26.29 -0.28
N SER A 342 12.10 -26.36 0.38
CA SER A 342 12.36 -25.76 1.69
C SER A 342 12.87 -24.31 1.65
N THR A 343 12.89 -23.67 0.48
CA THR A 343 13.46 -22.33 0.32
C THR A 343 12.83 -21.32 1.27
N VAL A 344 13.67 -20.64 2.05
CA VAL A 344 13.26 -19.57 2.97
C VAL A 344 13.73 -18.23 2.41
N ALA A 345 12.81 -17.27 2.26
CA ALA A 345 13.14 -15.92 1.84
C ALA A 345 13.36 -14.99 3.05
N ILE A 346 14.60 -14.52 3.23
CA ILE A 346 14.99 -13.61 4.32
C ILE A 346 15.05 -12.18 3.78
N SER A 347 14.21 -11.29 4.31
CA SER A 347 14.18 -9.89 3.89
C SER A 347 15.50 -9.20 4.21
N LEU A 348 16.01 -8.42 3.26
CA LEU A 348 17.17 -7.56 3.51
C LEU A 348 16.80 -6.42 4.48
N PRO A 349 17.73 -5.99 5.35
CA PRO A 349 17.58 -4.79 6.16
C PRO A 349 17.27 -3.56 5.31
N GLY A 350 16.37 -2.70 5.80
CA GLY A 350 15.99 -1.48 5.10
C GLY A 350 14.99 -1.66 3.96
N ALA A 351 14.53 -2.89 3.68
CA ALA A 351 13.41 -3.11 2.77
C ALA A 351 12.09 -2.55 3.36
N PRO A 352 11.17 -2.05 2.52
CA PRO A 352 11.31 -1.90 1.07
C PRO A 352 12.26 -0.75 0.68
N PHE A 353 13.02 -0.96 -0.38
CA PHE A 353 13.85 0.07 -1.00
C PHE A 353 13.01 0.90 -1.98
N SER A 354 13.42 2.15 -2.22
CA SER A 354 12.86 2.95 -3.30
C SER A 354 13.86 3.99 -3.80
N ARG A 355 13.72 4.39 -5.07
CA ARG A 355 14.58 5.40 -5.70
C ARG A 355 13.84 6.17 -6.79
N TYR A 356 14.28 7.41 -7.00
CA TYR A 356 13.88 8.25 -8.12
C TYR A 356 14.99 8.27 -9.16
N TYR A 357 14.61 8.08 -10.42
CA TYR A 357 15.51 8.11 -11.56
C TYR A 357 15.11 9.24 -12.51
N ALA A 358 16.06 10.11 -12.83
CA ALA A 358 15.97 11.04 -13.95
C ALA A 358 16.72 10.47 -15.16
N GLN A 359 16.58 11.09 -16.32
CA GLN A 359 17.36 10.69 -17.49
C GLN A 359 18.83 11.09 -17.30
N GLU A 360 19.72 10.10 -17.21
CA GLU A 360 21.17 10.28 -17.08
C GLU A 360 21.92 9.32 -18.03
N SER A 361 23.23 9.49 -18.15
CA SER A 361 24.07 8.62 -18.99
C SER A 361 24.28 7.23 -18.39
N ALA A 362 24.36 7.15 -17.06
CA ALA A 362 24.51 5.90 -16.32
C ALA A 362 23.99 6.06 -14.89
N ASP A 363 23.39 5.00 -14.35
CA ASP A 363 23.06 4.91 -12.93
C ASP A 363 24.29 4.47 -12.14
N GLU A 364 24.62 5.20 -11.08
CA GLU A 364 25.66 4.80 -10.12
C GLU A 364 25.27 3.56 -9.33
N GLY A 365 23.97 3.29 -9.22
CA GLY A 365 23.41 2.14 -8.51
C GLY A 365 23.15 2.40 -7.03
N ILE A 366 22.53 1.43 -6.39
CA ILE A 366 22.20 1.41 -4.97
C ILE A 366 22.86 0.20 -4.31
N ILE A 367 23.44 0.42 -3.14
CA ILE A 367 24.00 -0.64 -2.30
C ILE A 367 22.93 -1.06 -1.30
N MET A 368 22.61 -2.35 -1.30
CA MET A 368 21.71 -2.98 -0.33
C MET A 368 22.56 -3.88 0.58
N GLU A 369 22.52 -3.62 1.87
CA GLU A 369 23.23 -4.44 2.85
C GLU A 369 22.46 -5.73 3.14
N THR A 370 23.18 -6.80 3.45
CA THR A 370 22.59 -8.06 3.91
C THR A 370 23.02 -8.35 5.34
N ASN A 371 22.35 -9.30 5.99
CA ASN A 371 22.78 -9.84 7.29
C ASN A 371 23.78 -10.99 7.17
N LEU A 372 24.27 -11.28 5.95
CA LEU A 372 25.19 -12.39 5.69
C LEU A 372 26.63 -11.91 5.86
N ASP A 373 27.39 -12.56 6.74
CA ASP A 373 28.81 -12.24 6.95
C ASP A 373 29.63 -12.68 5.71
N THR A 374 30.59 -11.85 5.30
CA THR A 374 31.44 -12.19 4.15
C THR A 374 32.36 -13.39 4.41
N ASN A 375 32.67 -13.70 5.66
CA ASN A 375 33.42 -14.90 6.04
C ASN A 375 32.54 -16.15 5.92
N GLU A 376 31.25 -16.07 6.28
CA GLU A 376 30.29 -17.17 6.07
C GLU A 376 30.21 -17.56 4.59
N VAL A 377 30.27 -16.58 3.68
CA VAL A 377 30.31 -16.82 2.23
C VAL A 377 31.58 -17.55 1.78
N LYS A 378 32.69 -17.47 2.52
CA LYS A 378 33.94 -18.16 2.19
C LYS A 378 33.97 -19.60 2.73
N GLU A 379 33.10 -19.96 3.67
CA GLU A 379 33.05 -21.30 4.28
C GLU A 379 32.38 -22.35 3.39
N ASN A 380 32.91 -23.58 3.34
CA ASN A 380 32.47 -24.62 2.41
C ASN A 380 30.97 -25.01 2.49
N HIS A 381 30.24 -24.61 3.54
CA HIS A 381 28.84 -25.00 3.79
C HIS A 381 27.92 -23.79 4.06
N CYS A 382 28.05 -22.72 3.30
CA CYS A 382 27.14 -21.58 3.40
C CYS A 382 25.73 -21.95 2.87
N PRO A 383 24.66 -21.89 3.69
CA PRO A 383 23.31 -22.32 3.28
C PRO A 383 22.64 -21.37 2.28
N PHE A 384 23.28 -20.24 1.99
CA PHE A 384 22.84 -19.24 1.02
C PHE A 384 23.51 -19.38 -0.34
N LEU A 385 24.54 -20.24 -0.45
CA LEU A 385 25.26 -20.48 -1.69
C LEU A 385 24.77 -21.76 -2.37
N THR A 386 24.54 -21.66 -3.66
CA THR A 386 24.45 -22.84 -4.54
C THR A 386 25.83 -23.51 -4.65
N ASP A 387 25.87 -24.74 -5.16
CA ASP A 387 27.11 -25.46 -5.52
C ASP A 387 28.06 -24.67 -6.44
N LYS A 388 27.54 -23.70 -7.20
CA LYS A 388 28.32 -22.83 -8.10
C LYS A 388 28.89 -21.58 -7.41
N GLY A 389 28.73 -21.44 -6.10
CA GLY A 389 29.16 -20.26 -5.34
C GLY A 389 28.35 -19.01 -5.65
N GLN A 390 27.06 -19.17 -5.95
CA GLN A 390 26.11 -18.09 -6.26
C GLN A 390 25.12 -17.91 -5.10
N LEU A 391 24.83 -16.66 -4.76
CA LEU A 391 23.75 -16.28 -3.85
C LEU A 391 22.44 -16.21 -4.62
N ARG A 392 21.38 -16.84 -4.11
CA ARG A 392 20.04 -16.72 -4.68
C ARG A 392 19.35 -15.49 -4.09
N ILE A 393 19.11 -14.48 -4.93
CA ILE A 393 18.44 -13.24 -4.54
C ILE A 393 17.07 -13.19 -5.20
N ARG A 394 16.05 -12.84 -4.42
CA ARG A 394 14.70 -12.53 -4.93
C ARG A 394 14.45 -11.03 -4.82
N LEU A 395 14.10 -10.41 -5.93
CA LEU A 395 13.57 -9.05 -5.99
C LEU A 395 12.06 -9.13 -6.17
N GLU A 396 11.29 -8.46 -5.33
CA GLU A 396 9.85 -8.27 -5.47
C GLU A 396 9.58 -6.81 -5.84
N TRP A 397 9.07 -6.59 -7.05
CA TRP A 397 8.81 -5.24 -7.56
C TRP A 397 7.49 -4.70 -7.01
N ASN A 398 7.55 -3.51 -6.39
CA ASN A 398 6.40 -2.88 -5.73
C ASN A 398 5.72 -1.88 -6.67
N GLU A 399 5.85 -0.59 -6.36
CA GLU A 399 5.21 0.50 -7.06
C GLU A 399 6.20 1.14 -8.04
N SER A 400 5.68 1.60 -9.19
CA SER A 400 6.44 2.42 -10.11
C SER A 400 5.54 3.48 -10.71
N HIS A 401 6.03 4.72 -10.71
CA HIS A 401 5.30 5.89 -11.20
C HIS A 401 6.20 6.76 -12.05
N LEU A 402 5.66 7.25 -13.16
CA LEU A 402 6.30 8.29 -13.95
C LEU A 402 5.75 9.65 -13.52
N LEU A 403 6.60 10.44 -12.89
CA LEU A 403 6.30 11.75 -12.33
C LEU A 403 6.74 12.85 -13.29
N PHE A 404 5.89 13.84 -13.48
CA PHE A 404 6.18 15.04 -14.23
C PHE A 404 7.16 15.92 -13.46
N GLN A 405 8.11 16.49 -14.19
CA GLN A 405 9.10 17.45 -13.75
C GLN A 405 10.15 16.90 -12.77
N ALA A 406 11.38 16.81 -13.25
CA ALA A 406 12.48 16.16 -12.52
C ALA A 406 13.22 17.07 -11.55
N THR A 407 13.12 18.38 -11.74
CA THR A 407 13.79 19.35 -10.89
C THR A 407 12.83 19.92 -9.86
N TYR A 408 13.41 20.54 -8.82
CA TYR A 408 12.66 21.36 -7.88
C TYR A 408 11.90 22.47 -8.61
N HIS A 409 10.68 22.77 -8.16
CA HIS A 409 9.83 23.79 -8.78
C HIS A 409 8.99 24.54 -7.74
N LYS A 410 8.39 25.67 -8.15
CA LYS A 410 7.50 26.50 -7.31
C LYS A 410 6.32 25.73 -6.67
N TYR A 411 5.95 24.60 -7.26
CA TYR A 411 4.91 23.71 -6.75
C TYR A 411 5.38 22.91 -5.52
N ASP A 412 6.69 22.62 -5.41
CA ASP A 412 7.27 22.02 -4.21
C ASP A 412 7.29 23.04 -3.04
N ASP A 413 7.43 24.34 -3.35
CA ASP A 413 7.41 25.40 -2.33
C ASP A 413 6.09 25.45 -1.57
N VAL A 414 4.94 25.21 -2.23
CA VAL A 414 3.63 25.20 -1.57
C VAL A 414 3.57 24.16 -0.46
N CYS A 415 3.96 22.92 -0.76
CA CYS A 415 4.01 21.84 0.24
C CYS A 415 5.01 22.16 1.37
N ARG A 416 6.16 22.75 1.05
CA ARG A 416 7.17 23.14 2.05
C ARG A 416 6.67 24.25 2.97
N ILE A 417 6.02 25.27 2.42
CA ILE A 417 5.39 26.37 3.16
C ILE A 417 4.31 25.83 4.09
N HIS A 418 3.41 25.01 3.56
CA HIS A 418 2.33 24.38 4.33
C HIS A 418 2.89 23.52 5.47
N ASN A 419 3.93 22.72 5.21
CA ASN A 419 4.57 21.92 6.25
C ASN A 419 5.13 22.80 7.38
N GLN A 420 5.79 23.91 7.04
CA GLN A 420 6.32 24.83 8.03
C GLN A 420 5.22 25.54 8.83
N GLN A 421 4.13 25.96 8.18
CA GLN A 421 2.98 26.57 8.83
C GLN A 421 2.31 25.58 9.80
N MET A 422 2.05 24.35 9.35
CA MET A 422 1.47 23.29 10.20
C MET A 422 2.35 22.99 11.41
N ARG A 423 3.68 22.89 11.26
CA ARG A 423 4.59 22.66 12.38
C ARG A 423 4.52 23.78 13.42
N ARG A 424 4.43 25.04 12.99
CA ARG A 424 4.28 26.19 13.90
C ARG A 424 2.96 26.16 14.64
N GLU A 425 1.87 25.83 13.95
CA GLU A 425 0.55 25.74 14.56
C GLU A 425 0.47 24.59 15.58
N ILE A 426 1.02 23.42 15.24
CA ILE A 426 1.13 22.29 16.18
C ILE A 426 1.93 22.70 17.42
N ALA A 427 3.08 23.36 17.27
CA ALA A 427 3.88 23.80 18.40
C ALA A 427 3.14 24.82 19.28
N SER A 428 2.39 25.74 18.66
CA SER A 428 1.55 26.71 19.39
C SER A 428 0.45 26.00 20.19
N LEU A 429 -0.26 25.06 19.57
CA LEU A 429 -1.33 24.29 20.21
C LEU A 429 -0.79 23.41 21.35
N GLN A 430 0.41 22.84 21.19
CA GLN A 430 1.07 22.08 22.25
C GLN A 430 1.44 22.97 23.45
N ALA A 431 1.96 24.17 23.21
CA ALA A 431 2.27 25.13 24.27
C ALA A 431 1.02 25.59 25.01
N GLU A 432 -0.08 25.84 24.28
CA GLU A 432 -1.37 26.19 24.86
C GLU A 432 -1.94 25.04 25.70
N ASN A 433 -1.96 23.81 25.18
CA ASN A 433 -2.40 22.64 25.93
C ASN A 433 -1.59 22.44 27.22
N TYR A 434 -0.27 22.57 27.16
CA TYR A 434 0.59 22.46 28.34
C TYR A 434 0.29 23.56 29.38
N SER A 435 0.04 24.79 28.93
CA SER A 435 -0.37 25.90 29.81
C SER A 435 -1.72 25.62 30.48
N LEU A 436 -2.69 25.11 29.72
CA LEU A 436 -4.00 24.73 30.23
C LEU A 436 -3.92 23.58 31.23
N GLU A 437 -3.09 22.57 30.97
CA GLU A 437 -2.84 21.47 31.92
C GLU A 437 -2.23 21.98 33.24
N ARG A 438 -1.28 22.92 33.17
CA ARG A 438 -0.72 23.56 34.36
C ARG A 438 -1.78 24.34 35.14
N GLN A 439 -2.62 25.12 34.45
CA GLN A 439 -3.71 25.86 35.09
C GLN A 439 -4.73 24.93 35.74
N LEU A 440 -5.12 23.85 35.08
CA LEU A 440 -6.02 22.82 35.62
C LEU A 440 -5.43 22.17 36.87
N PHE A 441 -4.15 21.82 36.86
CA PHE A 441 -3.47 21.25 38.02
C PHE A 441 -3.41 22.24 39.19
N SER A 442 -3.07 23.52 38.92
CA SER A 442 -3.08 24.57 39.94
C SER A 442 -4.47 24.78 40.54
N TYR A 443 -5.52 24.76 39.72
CA TYR A 443 -6.90 24.90 40.18
C TYR A 443 -7.34 23.71 41.04
N GLN A 444 -7.03 22.47 40.61
CA GLN A 444 -7.30 21.26 41.40
C GLN A 444 -6.57 21.27 42.76
N LYS A 445 -5.30 21.69 42.77
CA LYS A 445 -4.52 21.86 44.00
C LYS A 445 -5.16 22.90 44.92
N SER A 446 -5.60 24.03 44.38
CA SER A 446 -6.32 25.05 45.15
C SER A 446 -7.61 24.50 45.77
N LEU A 447 -8.44 23.79 45.00
CA LEU A 447 -9.66 23.16 45.50
C LEU A 447 -9.37 22.15 46.62
N ALA A 448 -8.34 21.32 46.45
CA ALA A 448 -7.93 20.35 47.47
C ALA A 448 -7.49 21.05 48.77
N TYR A 449 -6.73 22.15 48.68
CA TYR A 449 -6.38 22.95 49.87
C TYR A 449 -7.60 23.56 50.54
N THR A 450 -8.54 24.13 49.77
CA THR A 450 -9.77 24.70 50.33
C THR A 450 -10.61 23.63 51.03
N GLN A 451 -10.75 22.44 50.45
CA GLN A 451 -11.45 21.31 51.08
C GLN A 451 -10.75 20.82 52.34
N ALA A 452 -9.42 20.71 52.34
CA ALA A 452 -8.64 20.32 53.52
C ALA A 452 -8.79 21.34 54.66
N GLN A 453 -8.77 22.65 54.36
CA GLN A 453 -9.00 23.70 55.36
C GLN A 453 -10.42 23.64 55.96
N GLN A 454 -11.45 23.40 55.13
CA GLN A 454 -12.82 23.24 55.62
C GLN A 454 -12.96 22.02 56.56
N GLN A 455 -12.31 20.91 56.26
CA GLN A 455 -12.29 19.73 57.14
C GLN A 455 -11.56 20.00 58.46
N GLN A 456 -10.44 20.73 58.45
CA GLN A 456 -9.71 21.09 59.67
C GLN A 456 -10.51 22.05 60.57
N GLN A 457 -11.26 22.99 59.98
CA GLN A 457 -12.14 23.90 60.73
C GLN A 457 -13.32 23.14 61.38
N GLN A 458 -13.87 22.13 60.71
CA GLN A 458 -14.91 21.26 61.28
C GLN A 458 -14.36 20.37 62.41
N GLN A 459 -13.10 19.92 62.34
CA GLN A 459 -12.47 19.16 63.43
C GLN A 459 -12.15 20.05 64.66
N HIS A 460 -11.76 21.31 64.47
CA HIS A 460 -11.48 22.23 65.58
C HIS A 460 -12.74 22.72 66.33
N GLN A 461 -13.92 22.67 65.70
CA GLN A 461 -15.19 22.96 66.42
C GLN A 461 -15.66 21.82 67.34
N ASN A 462 -15.03 20.63 67.27
CA ASN A 462 -15.42 19.45 68.03
C ASN A 462 -14.40 19.00 69.10
N GLN A 463 -13.42 19.83 69.48
CA GLN A 463 -12.51 19.53 70.61
C GLN A 463 -12.57 20.58 71.73
N PRO A 464 -12.78 20.17 73.00
CA PRO A 464 -12.81 21.08 74.14
C PRO A 464 -11.40 21.55 74.54
N HIS A 465 -11.30 22.81 74.94
CA HIS A 465 -10.09 23.46 75.43
C HIS A 465 -9.37 22.69 76.55
N HIS A 466 -8.09 22.35 76.33
CA HIS A 466 -7.07 22.35 77.38
C HIS A 466 -5.78 22.97 76.82
N GLY A 467 -5.24 23.95 77.55
CA GLY A 467 -4.13 24.78 77.10
C GLY A 467 -2.74 24.24 77.45
N GLY A 468 -1.73 24.85 76.81
CA GLY A 468 -0.37 24.92 77.34
C GLY A 468 0.75 24.54 76.37
N HIS A 469 1.49 25.57 75.94
CA HIS A 469 2.91 25.64 75.59
C HIS A 469 3.38 25.69 74.12
N GLN A 470 4.23 26.72 73.93
CA GLN A 470 4.99 27.11 72.75
C GLN A 470 5.98 26.03 72.29
N ALA A 471 6.14 25.91 70.97
CA ALA A 471 7.45 25.71 70.36
C ALA A 471 7.47 26.30 68.94
N HIS A 472 8.59 26.92 68.64
CA HIS A 472 8.97 27.67 67.45
C HIS A 472 9.42 26.70 66.33
N LEU A 473 9.54 27.22 65.09
CA LEU A 473 10.22 26.65 63.89
C LEU A 473 9.32 25.70 63.06
N GLU A 474 9.28 25.72 61.72
CA GLU A 474 10.19 26.32 60.74
C GLU A 474 9.50 26.45 59.37
N ARG A 475 9.94 27.43 58.57
CA ARG A 475 9.64 27.55 57.13
C ARG A 475 9.99 26.23 56.42
N SER A 476 9.09 25.74 55.57
CA SER A 476 9.45 24.83 54.48
C SER A 476 9.06 25.46 53.15
N ALA A 477 10.05 26.10 52.53
CA ALA A 477 10.04 26.39 51.11
C ALA A 477 10.09 25.06 50.36
N SER A 478 9.00 24.69 49.67
CA SER A 478 9.03 23.58 48.72
C SER A 478 9.38 24.16 47.37
N THR A 479 10.64 23.96 47.01
CA THR A 479 11.31 24.24 45.75
C THR A 479 10.49 23.87 44.53
N ASP A 480 10.53 24.77 43.55
CA ASP A 480 10.41 24.49 42.13
C ASP A 480 11.17 23.20 41.79
N THR A 481 10.51 22.30 41.09
CA THR A 481 11.17 21.25 40.31
C THR A 481 10.80 21.50 38.86
N GLU A 482 11.68 22.25 38.20
CA GLU A 482 11.91 22.11 36.77
C GLU A 482 12.22 20.64 36.48
N TYR A 483 11.47 20.04 35.55
CA TYR A 483 11.95 18.90 34.81
C TYR A 483 11.92 19.26 33.32
N ALA A 484 13.13 19.27 32.77
CA ALA A 484 13.47 19.39 31.36
C ALA A 484 13.05 18.15 30.56
#